data_AF-A0A1X7C6W3-F1
#
_entry.id   AF-A0A1X7C6W3-F1
#
_cell.length_a   1.000
_cell.length_b   1.000
_cell.length_c   1.000
_cell.angle_alpha   90.00
_cell.angle_beta   90.00
_cell.angle_gamma   90.00
#
_symmetry.space_group_name_H-M   'P 1'
#
loop_
_entity.id
_entity.type
_entity.pdbx_description
1 polymer ?
#
loop_
_entity_poly.entity_id
_entity_poly.type
_entity_poly.pdbx_seq_one_letter_code
_entity_poly.pdbx_strand_id
1 'polypeptide(L)'
;TRRGDKYVTVIIDLTPVRDGTGPSRLLDVVEGRSKKAFKDWLAERDQAWRDGIEVVAMDGFAGFKTATTEELPDAVTVMDPFHVIRLAGDALDECRRRVQQELHGHRGRKGDPLYTARRTLHTGADLLTDRQHERLDKLFAGDRHVQVECTWGIYQRMISAYRHPDRAAGRVEMSSVIDALADSVPEALVELRKLGRTLTRRACDVLAYFDRPRTSNGPTEAVNGRLEHLRGLALGFRNLTNYIARSLLETGGFRPHLHPEL
;
A
#
# COMPACT_ATOMS: atom_id res chain seq x y z
N THR A 1 -17.18 17.02 16.37
CA THR A 1 -16.95 17.69 17.68
C THR A 1 -15.55 18.28 17.70
N ARG A 2 -15.31 19.28 18.54
CA ARG A 2 -14.12 20.19 18.59
C ARG A 2 -12.79 19.53 19.03
N ARG A 3 -12.50 18.30 18.62
CA ARG A 3 -11.22 17.60 18.83
C ARG A 3 -10.91 16.81 17.56
N GLY A 4 -9.67 16.92 17.07
CA GLY A 4 -9.23 16.51 15.73
C GLY A 4 -9.53 15.06 15.33
N ASP A 5 -9.26 14.75 14.07
CA ASP A 5 -9.50 13.44 13.46
C ASP A 5 -9.10 12.30 14.40
N LYS A 6 -10.10 11.61 14.94
CA LYS A 6 -9.90 10.40 15.72
C LYS A 6 -9.54 9.28 14.75
N TYR A 7 -8.25 9.00 14.64
CA TYR A 7 -7.79 7.84 13.89
C TYR A 7 -8.24 6.55 14.58
N VAL A 8 -8.49 5.53 13.79
CA VAL A 8 -8.76 4.17 14.26
C VAL A 8 -7.83 3.19 13.56
N THR A 9 -7.54 2.07 14.23
CA THR A 9 -6.85 0.92 13.66
C THR A 9 -7.92 -0.11 13.29
N VAL A 10 -8.03 -0.42 12.00
CA VAL A 10 -9.00 -1.37 11.44
C VAL A 10 -8.30 -2.72 11.30
N ILE A 11 -8.89 -3.76 11.86
CA ILE A 11 -8.29 -5.11 11.92
C ILE A 11 -9.20 -6.06 11.17
N ILE A 12 -8.64 -6.79 10.21
CA ILE A 12 -9.41 -7.52 9.20
C ILE A 12 -8.92 -8.94 9.11
N ASP A 13 -9.87 -9.86 9.04
CA ASP A 13 -9.63 -11.26 8.75
C ASP A 13 -9.61 -11.47 7.25
N LEU A 14 -8.42 -11.85 6.75
CA LEU A 14 -8.19 -12.19 5.35
C LEU A 14 -8.38 -13.69 5.06
N THR A 15 -8.62 -14.52 6.08
CA THR A 15 -8.74 -15.99 5.95
C THR A 15 -9.75 -16.40 4.89
N PRO A 16 -10.97 -15.81 4.81
CA PRO A 16 -11.91 -16.20 3.76
C PRO A 16 -11.42 -15.92 2.33
N VAL A 17 -10.66 -14.84 2.15
CA VAL A 17 -10.08 -14.46 0.86
C VAL A 17 -8.93 -15.39 0.48
N ARG A 18 -8.07 -15.69 1.46
CA ARG A 18 -6.95 -16.62 1.29
C ARG A 18 -7.44 -18.00 0.88
N ASP A 19 -8.45 -18.50 1.58
CA ASP A 19 -8.98 -19.85 1.45
C ASP A 19 -10.07 -19.95 0.35
N GLY A 20 -10.47 -18.82 -0.25
CA GLY A 20 -11.47 -18.79 -1.32
C GLY A 20 -12.90 -19.09 -0.85
N THR A 21 -13.17 -18.94 0.44
CA THR A 21 -14.48 -19.25 1.04
C THR A 21 -15.41 -18.03 1.16
N GLY A 22 -14.89 -16.82 0.92
CA GLY A 22 -15.70 -15.60 0.94
C GLY A 22 -14.89 -14.30 0.93
N PRO A 23 -15.56 -13.14 1.13
CA PRO A 23 -14.89 -11.85 1.27
C PRO A 23 -14.19 -11.72 2.62
N SER A 24 -13.25 -10.79 2.73
CA SER A 24 -12.67 -10.41 4.02
C SER A 24 -13.76 -9.86 4.95
N ARG A 25 -13.49 -9.92 6.26
CA ARG A 25 -14.40 -9.40 7.27
C ARG A 25 -13.67 -8.58 8.31
N LEU A 26 -14.34 -7.56 8.81
CA LEU A 26 -13.86 -6.74 9.91
C LEU A 26 -13.84 -7.57 11.20
N LEU A 27 -12.68 -7.70 11.83
CA LEU A 27 -12.55 -8.30 13.16
C LEU A 27 -12.80 -7.26 14.25
N ASP A 28 -12.17 -6.09 14.12
CA ASP A 28 -12.30 -5.03 15.13
C ASP A 28 -11.89 -3.65 14.59
N VAL A 29 -12.26 -2.61 15.34
CA VAL A 29 -11.87 -1.22 15.13
C VAL A 29 -11.44 -0.64 16.48
N VAL A 30 -10.15 -0.32 16.62
CA VAL A 30 -9.56 0.16 17.87
C VAL A 30 -9.26 1.66 17.78
N GLU A 31 -9.43 2.42 18.87
CA GLU A 31 -9.09 3.84 18.89
C GLU A 31 -7.58 4.07 18.74
N GLY A 32 -7.21 5.03 17.89
CA GLY A 32 -5.83 5.42 17.64
C GLY A 32 -5.19 4.70 16.45
N ARG A 33 -4.07 5.26 15.98
CA ARG A 33 -3.22 4.70 14.92
C ARG A 33 -1.78 4.59 15.42
N SER A 34 -1.60 3.89 16.55
CA SER A 34 -0.30 3.77 17.20
C SER A 34 0.12 2.32 17.33
N LYS A 35 1.44 2.09 17.40
CA LYS A 35 2.02 0.79 17.78
C LYS A 35 1.34 0.25 19.03
N LYS A 36 1.12 1.11 20.04
CA LYS A 36 0.50 0.75 21.32
C LYS A 36 -0.92 0.22 21.14
N ALA A 37 -1.76 0.89 20.34
CA ALA A 37 -3.14 0.46 20.13
C ALA A 37 -3.23 -0.96 19.54
N PHE A 38 -2.41 -1.27 18.52
CA PHE A 38 -2.39 -2.60 17.93
C PHE A 38 -1.75 -3.65 18.84
N LYS A 39 -0.68 -3.28 19.56
CA LYS A 39 -0.01 -4.14 20.54
C LYS A 39 -0.95 -4.55 21.68
N ASP A 40 -1.60 -3.57 22.30
CA ASP A 40 -2.53 -3.81 23.41
C ASP A 40 -3.68 -4.72 22.94
N TRP A 41 -4.24 -4.44 21.75
CA TRP A 41 -5.28 -5.26 21.18
C TRP A 41 -4.85 -6.71 20.95
N LEU A 42 -3.62 -6.95 20.46
CA LEU A 42 -3.08 -8.30 20.30
C LEU A 42 -2.85 -8.98 21.66
N ALA A 43 -2.31 -8.26 22.64
CA ALA A 43 -2.04 -8.80 23.97
C ALA A 43 -3.30 -9.24 24.73
N GLU A 44 -4.46 -8.63 24.41
CA GLU A 44 -5.77 -9.03 24.94
C GLU A 44 -6.38 -10.27 24.24
N ARG A 45 -5.69 -10.89 23.27
CA ARG A 45 -6.15 -12.12 22.61
C ARG A 45 -5.50 -13.35 23.22
N ASP A 46 -6.26 -14.45 23.22
CA ASP A 46 -5.79 -15.75 23.69
C ASP A 46 -4.50 -16.15 22.96
N GLN A 47 -3.52 -16.69 23.71
CA GLN A 47 -2.24 -17.09 23.14
C GLN A 47 -2.41 -18.09 21.99
N ALA A 48 -3.27 -19.10 22.16
CA ALA A 48 -3.56 -20.09 21.12
C ALA A 48 -4.14 -19.47 19.84
N TRP A 49 -4.90 -18.37 19.96
CA TRP A 49 -5.40 -17.64 18.80
C TRP A 49 -4.26 -16.89 18.10
N ARG A 50 -3.38 -16.23 18.86
CA ARG A 50 -2.20 -15.53 18.33
C ARG A 50 -1.23 -16.47 17.63
N ASP A 51 -0.97 -17.64 18.21
CA ASP A 51 -0.11 -18.67 17.64
C ASP A 51 -0.67 -19.24 16.32
N GLY A 52 -1.99 -19.11 16.10
CA GLY A 52 -2.64 -19.48 14.84
C GLY A 52 -2.50 -18.43 13.73
N ILE A 53 -1.91 -17.26 13.99
CA ILE A 53 -1.74 -16.21 12.98
C ILE A 53 -0.47 -16.48 12.19
N GLU A 54 -0.64 -16.89 10.93
CA GLU A 54 0.48 -17.20 10.04
C GLU A 54 1.03 -15.98 9.29
N VAL A 55 0.16 -15.01 8.98
CA VAL A 55 0.50 -13.86 8.12
C VAL A 55 -0.18 -12.60 8.61
N VAL A 56 0.57 -11.49 8.64
CA VAL A 56 0.03 -10.15 8.90
C VAL A 56 0.33 -9.25 7.71
N ALA A 57 -0.70 -8.95 6.93
CA ALA A 57 -0.66 -7.96 5.86
C ALA A 57 -0.83 -6.56 6.46
N MET A 58 0.08 -5.64 6.17
CA MET A 58 0.08 -4.32 6.79
C MET A 58 0.49 -3.20 5.83
N ASP A 59 0.13 -1.97 6.21
CA ASP A 59 0.66 -0.77 5.57
C ASP A 59 2.17 -0.58 5.87
N GLY A 60 2.77 0.41 5.20
CA GLY A 60 4.19 0.73 5.40
C GLY A 60 4.53 1.32 6.78
N PHE A 61 3.57 1.49 7.70
CA PHE A 61 3.80 2.11 9.00
C PHE A 61 4.72 1.24 9.88
N ALA A 62 5.87 1.81 10.27
CA ALA A 62 6.86 1.09 11.07
C ALA A 62 6.31 0.58 12.41
N GLY A 63 5.35 1.29 13.01
CA GLY A 63 4.76 0.90 14.29
C GLY A 63 4.01 -0.44 14.24
N PHE A 64 3.35 -0.76 13.13
CA PHE A 64 2.67 -2.06 12.99
C PHE A 64 3.65 -3.21 12.80
N LYS A 65 4.75 -3.00 12.07
CA LYS A 65 5.82 -4.00 11.96
C LYS A 65 6.37 -4.35 13.33
N THR A 66 6.75 -3.34 14.12
CA THR A 66 7.34 -3.60 15.45
C THR A 66 6.33 -4.26 16.40
N ALA A 67 5.07 -3.84 16.41
CA ALA A 67 4.04 -4.51 17.21
C ALA A 67 3.85 -5.97 16.79
N THR A 68 3.82 -6.25 15.49
CA THR A 68 3.67 -7.62 14.97
C THR A 68 4.86 -8.49 15.34
N THR A 69 6.09 -8.03 15.14
CA THR A 69 7.28 -8.80 15.50
C THR A 69 7.39 -9.09 17.00
N GLU A 70 6.90 -8.18 17.85
CA GLU A 70 6.90 -8.37 19.31
C GLU A 70 5.81 -9.36 19.78
N GLU A 71 4.60 -9.27 19.23
CA GLU A 71 3.43 -10.02 19.72
C GLU A 71 3.13 -11.30 18.94
N LEU A 72 3.63 -11.40 17.71
CA LEU A 72 3.40 -12.48 16.74
C LEU A 72 4.73 -12.85 16.05
N PRO A 73 5.74 -13.36 16.79
CA PRO A 73 7.08 -13.57 16.27
C PRO A 73 7.15 -14.60 15.12
N ASP A 74 6.22 -15.56 15.09
CA ASP A 74 6.17 -16.61 14.07
C ASP A 74 5.36 -16.19 12.82
N ALA A 75 4.65 -15.06 12.87
CA ALA A 75 3.84 -14.59 11.76
C ALA A 75 4.71 -13.91 10.70
N VAL A 76 4.48 -14.26 9.43
CA VAL A 76 5.12 -13.58 8.30
C VAL A 76 4.48 -12.22 8.08
N THR A 77 5.27 -11.14 8.18
CA THR A 77 4.80 -9.81 7.84
C THR A 77 4.85 -9.57 6.33
N VAL A 78 3.74 -9.14 5.74
CA VAL A 78 3.63 -8.80 4.31
C VAL A 78 3.34 -7.32 4.17
N MET A 79 4.19 -6.61 3.43
CA MET A 79 3.93 -5.21 3.07
C MET A 79 3.01 -5.18 1.85
N ASP A 80 1.90 -4.48 1.96
CA ASP A 80 0.90 -4.44 0.91
C ASP A 80 1.43 -3.85 -0.42
N PRO A 81 1.21 -4.50 -1.57
CA PRO A 81 1.70 -4.05 -2.86
C PRO A 81 1.26 -2.63 -3.26
N PHE A 82 0.04 -2.21 -2.90
CA PHE A 82 -0.42 -0.85 -3.21
C PHE A 82 0.42 0.18 -2.46
N HIS A 83 0.74 -0.05 -1.18
CA HIS A 83 1.62 0.82 -0.43
C HIS A 83 3.07 0.81 -0.96
N VAL A 84 3.57 -0.34 -1.41
CA VAL A 84 4.91 -0.44 -2.03
C VAL A 84 4.98 0.34 -3.35
N ILE A 85 3.99 0.17 -4.24
CA ILE A 85 3.89 0.93 -5.50
C ILE A 85 3.69 2.43 -5.23
N ARG A 86 2.92 2.79 -4.20
CA ARG A 86 2.73 4.18 -3.81
C ARG A 86 4.05 4.85 -3.42
N LEU A 87 4.94 4.18 -2.69
CA LEU A 87 6.27 4.73 -2.36
C LEU A 87 7.06 5.10 -3.62
N ALA A 88 7.02 4.24 -4.64
CA ALA A 88 7.70 4.49 -5.91
C ALA A 88 7.01 5.59 -6.73
N GLY A 89 5.68 5.64 -6.72
CA GLY A 89 4.90 6.72 -7.35
C GLY A 89 5.16 8.09 -6.70
N ASP A 90 5.25 8.13 -5.37
CA ASP A 90 5.60 9.35 -4.63
C ASP A 90 7.03 9.80 -4.95
N ALA A 91 7.98 8.86 -5.03
CA ALA A 91 9.36 9.16 -5.46
C ALA A 91 9.41 9.72 -6.90
N LEU A 92 8.62 9.18 -7.82
CA LEU A 92 8.49 9.68 -9.18
C LEU A 92 7.92 11.11 -9.20
N ASP A 93 6.88 11.39 -8.41
CA ASP A 93 6.30 12.73 -8.33
C ASP A 93 7.23 13.75 -7.66
N GLU A 94 7.99 13.36 -6.65
CA GLU A 94 9.04 14.19 -6.06
C GLU A 94 10.13 14.52 -7.08
N CYS A 95 10.68 13.51 -7.76
CA CYS A 95 11.72 13.68 -8.77
C CYS A 95 11.25 14.61 -9.89
N ARG A 96 10.06 14.33 -10.44
CA ARG A 96 9.43 15.14 -11.49
C ARG A 96 9.26 16.60 -11.07
N ARG A 97 8.79 16.86 -9.85
CA ARG A 97 8.61 18.23 -9.34
C ARG A 97 9.94 18.93 -9.11
N ARG A 98 10.95 18.23 -8.61
CA ARG A 98 12.30 18.77 -8.37
C ARG A 98 12.96 19.15 -9.70
N VAL A 99 13.03 18.24 -10.67
CA VAL A 99 13.60 18.50 -12.00
C VAL A 99 12.86 19.65 -12.70
N GLN A 100 11.52 19.68 -12.61
CA GLN A 100 10.72 20.79 -13.13
C GLN A 100 11.09 22.14 -12.49
N GLN A 101 11.29 22.18 -11.17
CA GLN A 101 11.68 23.37 -10.44
C GLN A 101 13.11 23.81 -10.81
N GLU A 102 14.05 22.88 -10.97
CA GLU A 102 15.44 23.14 -11.39
C GLU A 102 15.49 23.71 -12.81
N LEU A 103 14.72 23.15 -13.74
CA LEU A 103 14.71 23.57 -15.15
C LEU A 103 13.96 24.88 -15.40
N HIS A 104 12.90 25.17 -14.63
CA HIS A 104 11.96 26.25 -14.95
C HIS A 104 11.71 27.25 -13.81
N GLY A 105 12.26 27.02 -12.62
CA GLY A 105 12.07 27.88 -11.45
C GLY A 105 10.67 27.81 -10.82
N HIS A 106 9.81 26.86 -11.21
CA HIS A 106 8.46 26.70 -10.67
C HIS A 106 7.95 25.25 -10.68
N ARG A 107 6.96 24.95 -9.81
CA ARG A 107 6.41 23.59 -9.53
C ARG A 107 5.68 22.89 -10.71
N GLY A 108 5.46 23.58 -11.82
CA GLY A 108 4.87 23.04 -13.06
C GLY A 108 3.50 23.63 -13.41
N ARG A 109 3.26 23.85 -14.71
CA ARG A 109 2.13 24.54 -15.34
C ARG A 109 1.71 23.80 -16.61
N LYS A 110 0.56 24.17 -17.19
CA LYS A 110 -0.02 23.52 -18.38
C LYS A 110 0.92 23.48 -19.61
N GLY A 111 1.87 24.41 -19.72
CA GLY A 111 2.84 24.43 -20.81
C GLY A 111 4.06 23.54 -20.61
N ASP A 112 4.27 23.00 -19.40
CA ASP A 112 5.48 22.27 -19.09
C ASP A 112 5.36 20.78 -19.50
N PRO A 113 6.37 20.22 -20.18
CA PRO A 113 6.33 18.83 -20.63
C PRO A 113 6.13 17.83 -19.48
N LEU A 114 6.89 17.94 -18.39
CA LEU A 114 6.79 17.05 -17.24
C LEU A 114 5.45 17.20 -16.50
N TYR A 115 4.90 18.42 -16.40
CA TYR A 115 3.57 18.62 -15.82
C TYR A 115 2.48 17.95 -16.66
N THR A 116 2.56 18.09 -17.98
CA THR A 116 1.60 17.51 -18.93
C THR A 116 1.65 15.98 -18.92
N ALA A 117 2.85 15.40 -18.83
CA ALA A 117 3.05 13.96 -18.83
C ALA A 117 2.69 13.26 -17.50
N ARG A 118 2.42 14.00 -16.41
CA ARG A 118 2.25 13.45 -15.05
C ARG A 118 1.31 12.24 -14.94
N ARG A 119 0.19 12.22 -15.68
CA ARG A 119 -0.76 11.10 -15.64
C ARG A 119 -0.26 9.90 -16.46
N THR A 120 0.35 10.17 -17.61
CA THR A 120 0.96 9.14 -18.46
C THR A 120 2.09 8.43 -17.72
N LEU A 121 2.91 9.17 -16.96
CA LEU A 121 4.00 8.59 -16.16
C LEU A 121 3.51 7.59 -15.09
N HIS A 122 2.31 7.78 -14.54
CA HIS A 122 1.69 6.86 -13.56
C HIS A 122 0.91 5.70 -14.21
N THR A 123 0.80 5.67 -15.53
CA THR A 123 0.14 4.57 -16.24
C THR A 123 1.14 3.43 -16.43
N GLY A 124 0.72 2.19 -16.19
CA GLY A 124 1.56 1.02 -16.46
C GLY A 124 1.95 0.98 -17.93
N ALA A 125 3.22 0.69 -18.23
CA ALA A 125 3.78 0.76 -19.58
C ALA A 125 3.03 -0.17 -20.56
N ASP A 126 2.53 -1.30 -20.07
CA ASP A 126 1.69 -2.26 -20.78
C ASP A 126 0.29 -1.72 -21.15
N LEU A 127 -0.14 -0.64 -20.50
CA LEU A 127 -1.45 0.00 -20.69
C LEU A 127 -1.37 1.33 -21.45
N LEU A 128 -0.17 1.74 -21.86
CA LEU A 128 0.02 2.95 -22.65
C LEU A 128 -0.40 2.70 -24.10
N THR A 129 -1.05 3.69 -24.69
CA THR A 129 -1.30 3.73 -26.14
C THR A 129 -0.01 4.09 -26.88
N ASP A 130 0.10 3.72 -28.16
CA ASP A 130 1.25 4.09 -29.02
C ASP A 130 1.53 5.60 -29.00
N ARG A 131 0.46 6.41 -29.02
CA ARG A 131 0.57 7.87 -28.93
C ARG A 131 1.13 8.35 -27.59
N GLN A 132 0.88 7.62 -26.51
CA GLN A 132 1.45 7.94 -25.20
C GLN A 132 2.92 7.49 -25.12
N HIS A 133 3.28 6.33 -25.68
CA HIS A 133 4.67 5.90 -25.81
C HIS A 133 5.48 6.93 -26.59
N GLU A 134 5.05 7.32 -27.79
CA GLU A 134 5.76 8.30 -28.61
C GLU A 134 5.94 9.66 -27.89
N ARG A 135 4.97 10.05 -27.05
CA ARG A 135 5.09 11.27 -26.22
C ARG A 135 6.12 11.12 -25.11
N LEU A 136 6.23 9.94 -24.48
CA LEU A 136 7.26 9.68 -23.48
C LEU A 136 8.64 9.58 -24.13
N ASP A 137 8.76 8.94 -25.29
CA ASP A 137 10.00 8.87 -26.05
C ASP A 137 10.51 10.28 -26.39
N LYS A 138 9.62 11.16 -26.88
CA LYS A 138 9.94 12.58 -27.12
C LYS A 138 10.28 13.34 -25.84
N LEU A 139 9.63 13.02 -24.73
CA LEU A 139 9.90 13.64 -23.43
C LEU A 139 11.29 13.28 -22.91
N PHE A 140 11.75 12.06 -23.19
CA PHE A 140 13.00 11.48 -22.69
C PHE A 140 14.14 11.44 -23.73
N ALA A 141 13.93 11.92 -24.94
CA ALA A 141 14.91 11.94 -26.04
C ALA A 141 16.22 12.72 -25.75
N GLY A 142 16.40 13.31 -24.57
CA GLY A 142 17.65 13.94 -24.17
C GLY A 142 17.79 14.06 -22.65
N ASP A 143 18.97 14.46 -22.20
CA ASP A 143 19.40 14.30 -20.81
C ASP A 143 18.66 15.18 -19.79
N ARG A 144 17.89 16.17 -20.26
CA ARG A 144 17.16 17.13 -19.40
C ARG A 144 16.23 16.45 -18.41
N HIS A 145 15.67 15.30 -18.76
CA HIS A 145 14.72 14.55 -17.92
C HIS A 145 15.25 13.18 -17.49
N VAL A 146 16.54 12.89 -17.66
CA VAL A 146 17.12 11.56 -17.40
C VAL A 146 16.83 11.06 -15.98
N GLN A 147 16.83 11.95 -14.98
CA GLN A 147 16.52 11.58 -13.59
C GLN A 147 15.07 11.11 -13.43
N VAL A 148 14.14 11.75 -14.14
CA VAL A 148 12.72 11.37 -14.15
C VAL A 148 12.53 10.07 -14.92
N GLU A 149 13.22 9.89 -16.04
CA GLU A 149 13.20 8.67 -16.84
C GLU A 149 13.69 7.47 -16.03
N CYS A 150 14.85 7.56 -15.36
CA CYS A 150 15.36 6.50 -14.50
C CYS A 150 14.37 6.16 -13.39
N THR A 151 13.78 7.18 -12.75
CA THR A 151 12.79 6.98 -11.68
C THR A 151 11.51 6.34 -12.20
N TRP A 152 11.05 6.73 -13.38
CA TRP A 152 9.91 6.13 -14.06
C TRP A 152 10.19 4.67 -14.42
N GLY A 153 11.37 4.35 -14.94
CA GLY A 153 11.77 2.98 -15.26
C GLY A 153 11.72 2.05 -14.03
N ILE A 154 12.23 2.51 -12.88
CA ILE A 154 12.10 1.75 -11.61
C ILE A 154 10.65 1.55 -11.21
N TYR A 155 9.83 2.62 -11.28
CA TYR A 155 8.40 2.54 -10.98
C TYR A 155 7.68 1.51 -11.88
N GLN A 156 7.98 1.49 -13.18
CA GLN A 156 7.39 0.53 -14.12
C GLN A 156 7.85 -0.91 -13.87
N ARG A 157 9.13 -1.14 -13.55
CA ARG A 157 9.63 -2.48 -13.17
C ARG A 157 8.94 -3.00 -11.90
N MET A 158 8.68 -2.14 -10.92
CA MET A 158 7.93 -2.54 -9.73
C MET A 158 6.48 -2.92 -10.05
N ILE A 159 5.81 -2.17 -10.94
CA ILE A 159 4.46 -2.51 -11.42
C ILE A 159 4.48 -3.86 -12.13
N SER A 160 5.43 -4.04 -13.06
CA SER A 160 5.62 -5.29 -13.83
C SER A 160 5.77 -6.48 -12.89
N ALA A 161 6.68 -6.40 -11.91
CA ALA A 161 6.93 -7.46 -10.96
C ALA A 161 5.65 -7.91 -10.22
N TYR A 162 4.83 -6.97 -9.71
CA TYR A 162 3.58 -7.33 -9.02
C TYR A 162 2.47 -7.85 -9.94
N ARG A 163 2.46 -7.41 -11.21
CA ARG A 163 1.52 -7.88 -12.24
C ARG A 163 1.97 -9.17 -12.92
N HIS A 164 3.21 -9.59 -12.71
CA HIS A 164 3.77 -10.76 -13.35
C HIS A 164 2.89 -11.99 -13.08
N PRO A 165 2.47 -12.74 -14.12
CA PRO A 165 1.55 -13.87 -13.97
C PRO A 165 2.19 -15.02 -13.17
N ASP A 166 3.49 -15.25 -13.37
CA ASP A 166 4.29 -16.14 -12.53
C ASP A 166 4.86 -15.37 -11.34
N ARG A 167 4.54 -15.82 -10.12
CA ARG A 167 4.98 -15.19 -8.87
C ARG A 167 6.46 -15.39 -8.59
N ALA A 168 7.05 -16.51 -8.99
CA ALA A 168 8.47 -16.75 -8.82
C ALA A 168 9.28 -15.76 -9.67
N ALA A 169 8.91 -15.62 -10.94
CA ALA A 169 9.49 -14.61 -11.82
C ALA A 169 9.26 -13.17 -11.31
N GLY A 170 8.04 -12.83 -10.85
CA GLY A 170 7.76 -11.52 -10.25
C GLY A 170 8.61 -11.23 -9.01
N ARG A 171 8.86 -12.25 -8.17
CA ARG A 171 9.74 -12.15 -7.00
C ARG A 171 11.19 -11.88 -7.41
N VAL A 172 11.68 -12.56 -8.44
CA VAL A 172 13.02 -12.33 -9.00
C VAL A 172 13.14 -10.92 -9.55
N GLU A 173 12.13 -10.44 -10.28
CA GLU A 173 12.12 -9.08 -10.82
C GLU A 173 12.12 -8.03 -9.69
N MET A 174 11.28 -8.20 -8.67
CA MET A 174 11.24 -7.30 -7.51
C MET A 174 12.56 -7.32 -6.73
N SER A 175 13.15 -8.51 -6.51
CA SER A 175 14.46 -8.62 -5.86
C SER A 175 15.52 -7.85 -6.64
N SER A 176 15.57 -8.03 -7.97
CA SER A 176 16.50 -7.29 -8.84
C SER A 176 16.31 -5.77 -8.76
N VAL A 177 15.07 -5.28 -8.62
CA VAL A 177 14.82 -3.85 -8.39
C VAL A 177 15.37 -3.40 -7.03
N ILE A 178 15.13 -4.16 -5.96
CA ILE A 178 15.63 -3.84 -4.62
C ILE A 178 17.16 -3.82 -4.62
N ASP A 179 17.80 -4.82 -5.23
CA ASP A 179 19.26 -4.93 -5.31
C ASP A 179 19.86 -3.76 -6.11
N ALA A 180 19.27 -3.43 -7.27
CA ALA A 180 19.70 -2.29 -8.08
C ALA A 180 19.55 -0.93 -7.38
N LEU A 181 18.64 -0.82 -6.41
CA LEU A 181 18.46 0.39 -5.59
C LEU A 181 19.28 0.38 -4.30
N ALA A 182 19.74 -0.78 -3.86
CA ALA A 182 20.67 -0.94 -2.74
C ALA A 182 22.10 -0.58 -3.17
N ASP A 183 22.47 -0.95 -4.39
CA ASP A 183 23.82 -0.79 -4.93
C ASP A 183 24.01 0.54 -5.67
N SER A 184 24.91 1.37 -5.15
CA SER A 184 25.52 2.54 -5.83
C SER A 184 24.62 3.37 -6.76
N VAL A 185 23.40 3.67 -6.33
CA VAL A 185 22.51 4.62 -7.03
C VAL A 185 23.21 6.00 -7.11
N PRO A 186 23.40 6.58 -8.33
CA PRO A 186 24.04 7.87 -8.52
C PRO A 186 23.48 8.97 -7.60
N GLU A 187 24.34 9.87 -7.14
CA GLU A 187 23.94 10.92 -6.19
C GLU A 187 22.82 11.83 -6.73
N ALA A 188 22.80 12.05 -8.04
CA ALA A 188 21.77 12.82 -8.74
C ALA A 188 20.36 12.19 -8.65
N LEU A 189 20.24 10.88 -8.37
CA LEU A 189 18.96 10.17 -8.25
C LEU A 189 18.47 10.15 -6.80
N VAL A 190 18.27 11.34 -6.24
CA VAL A 190 17.97 11.59 -4.82
C VAL A 190 16.76 10.78 -4.33
N GLU A 191 15.68 10.77 -5.10
CA GLU A 191 14.43 10.09 -4.75
C GLU A 191 14.57 8.56 -4.79
N LEU A 192 15.33 8.04 -5.76
CA LEU A 192 15.63 6.60 -5.84
C LEU A 192 16.52 6.14 -4.68
N ARG A 193 17.48 6.96 -4.22
CA ARG A 193 18.26 6.64 -3.01
C ARG A 193 17.38 6.56 -1.75
N LYS A 194 16.37 7.43 -1.63
CA LYS A 194 15.40 7.37 -0.53
C LYS A 194 14.53 6.12 -0.63
N LEU A 195 14.00 5.83 -1.82
CA LEU A 195 13.19 4.64 -2.08
C LEU A 195 13.98 3.36 -1.78
N GLY A 196 15.21 3.25 -2.29
CA GLY A 196 16.12 2.13 -2.05
C GLY A 196 16.32 1.84 -0.58
N ARG A 197 16.67 2.84 0.25
CA ARG A 197 16.80 2.66 1.71
C ARG A 197 15.55 2.07 2.36
N THR A 198 14.36 2.49 1.93
CA THR A 198 13.10 1.97 2.46
C THR A 198 12.86 0.53 2.00
N LEU A 199 13.06 0.25 0.72
CA LEU A 199 12.87 -1.08 0.14
C LEU A 199 13.86 -2.10 0.72
N THR A 200 15.15 -1.77 0.82
CA THR A 200 16.16 -2.65 1.42
C THR A 200 15.82 -2.99 2.88
N ARG A 201 15.40 -2.00 3.69
CA ARG A 201 14.99 -2.24 5.08
C ARG A 201 13.76 -3.14 5.20
N ARG A 202 12.88 -3.12 4.21
CA ARG A 202 11.60 -3.84 4.19
C ARG A 202 11.60 -5.00 3.18
N ALA A 203 12.76 -5.42 2.69
CA ALA A 203 12.87 -6.33 1.55
C ALA A 203 12.15 -7.65 1.81
N CYS A 204 12.35 -8.24 2.99
CA CYS A 204 11.64 -9.47 3.38
C CYS A 204 10.12 -9.30 3.33
N ASP A 205 9.59 -8.19 3.84
CA ASP A 205 8.15 -7.94 3.90
C ASP A 205 7.56 -7.69 2.49
N VAL A 206 8.32 -7.02 1.62
CA VAL A 206 7.96 -6.74 0.23
C VAL A 206 7.94 -8.04 -0.59
N LEU A 207 8.96 -8.89 -0.41
CA LEU A 207 9.10 -10.16 -1.13
C LEU A 207 8.14 -11.24 -0.61
N ALA A 208 7.77 -11.21 0.66
CA ALA A 208 6.85 -12.17 1.26
C ALA A 208 5.48 -12.23 0.56
N TYR A 209 5.04 -11.13 -0.07
CA TYR A 209 3.81 -11.12 -0.87
C TYR A 209 3.83 -12.16 -2.00
N PHE A 210 4.99 -12.40 -2.62
CA PHE A 210 5.12 -13.35 -3.72
C PHE A 210 5.04 -14.81 -3.25
N ASP A 211 5.45 -15.08 -2.01
CA ASP A 211 5.45 -16.40 -1.40
C ASP A 211 4.08 -16.72 -0.73
N ARG A 212 3.29 -15.69 -0.40
CA ARG A 212 1.99 -15.80 0.28
C ARG A 212 0.88 -15.12 -0.54
N PRO A 213 0.41 -15.72 -1.65
CA PRO A 213 -0.58 -15.09 -2.50
C PRO A 213 -1.91 -14.82 -1.76
N ARG A 214 -2.64 -13.78 -2.18
CA ARG A 214 -3.91 -13.29 -1.59
C ARG A 214 -3.79 -12.69 -0.18
N THR A 215 -2.57 -12.40 0.28
CA THR A 215 -2.29 -11.70 1.54
C THR A 215 -2.02 -10.21 1.34
N SER A 216 -2.68 -9.58 0.35
CA SER A 216 -2.68 -8.12 0.24
C SER A 216 -3.62 -7.50 1.25
N ASN A 217 -3.33 -6.28 1.68
CA ASN A 217 -4.24 -5.42 2.43
C ASN A 217 -5.31 -4.78 1.53
N GLY A 218 -5.38 -5.10 0.23
CA GLY A 218 -6.41 -4.61 -0.69
C GLY A 218 -7.86 -4.76 -0.20
N PRO A 219 -8.27 -5.89 0.41
CA PRO A 219 -9.60 -6.01 1.02
C PRO A 219 -9.85 -5.02 2.17
N THR A 220 -8.80 -4.51 2.81
CA THR A 220 -8.90 -3.47 3.84
C THR A 220 -9.32 -2.14 3.26
N GLU A 221 -8.91 -1.78 2.05
CA GLU A 221 -9.42 -0.58 1.37
C GLU A 221 -10.90 -0.72 1.03
N ALA A 222 -11.35 -1.92 0.64
CA ALA A 222 -12.78 -2.17 0.41
C ALA A 222 -13.59 -2.03 1.71
N VAL A 223 -13.08 -2.56 2.83
CA VAL A 223 -13.71 -2.40 4.15
C VAL A 223 -13.67 -0.94 4.58
N ASN A 224 -12.53 -0.24 4.49
CA ASN A 224 -12.41 1.19 4.80
C ASN A 224 -13.41 2.01 3.97
N GLY A 225 -13.54 1.74 2.68
CA GLY A 225 -14.54 2.38 1.82
C GLY A 225 -15.98 2.17 2.29
N ARG A 226 -16.32 0.96 2.75
CA ARG A 226 -17.63 0.67 3.38
C ARG A 226 -17.81 1.43 4.69
N LEU A 227 -16.77 1.52 5.51
CA LEU A 227 -16.82 2.28 6.77
C LEU A 227 -17.00 3.79 6.52
N GLU A 228 -16.30 4.36 5.54
CA GLU A 228 -16.49 5.76 5.12
C GLU A 228 -17.89 6.00 4.55
N HIS A 229 -18.41 5.07 3.74
CA HIS A 229 -19.77 5.15 3.24
C HIS A 229 -20.80 5.13 4.39
N LEU A 230 -20.62 4.22 5.35
CA LEU A 230 -21.45 4.12 6.56
C LEU A 230 -21.41 5.42 7.37
N ARG A 231 -20.23 6.03 7.54
CA ARG A 231 -20.09 7.34 8.19
C ARG A 231 -20.86 8.42 7.43
N GLY A 232 -20.81 8.40 6.10
CA GLY A 232 -21.57 9.31 5.23
C GLY A 232 -23.08 9.17 5.43
N LEU A 233 -23.60 7.95 5.41
CA LEU A 233 -25.03 7.66 5.63
C LEU A 233 -25.50 8.08 7.04
N ALA A 234 -24.67 7.87 8.06
CA ALA A 234 -25.00 8.22 9.44
C ALA A 234 -24.83 9.72 9.77
N LEU A 235 -24.34 10.54 8.81
CA LEU A 235 -23.92 11.93 9.04
C LEU A 235 -22.89 12.07 10.17
N GLY A 236 -22.02 11.06 10.28
CA GLY A 236 -20.99 10.94 11.30
C GLY A 236 -21.46 10.31 12.63
N PHE A 237 -20.51 9.75 13.37
CA PHE A 237 -20.76 9.16 14.69
C PHE A 237 -20.22 10.06 15.80
N ARG A 238 -20.99 10.22 16.88
CA ARG A 238 -20.56 10.96 18.08
C ARG A 238 -19.94 10.07 19.15
N ASN A 239 -20.25 8.77 19.11
CA ASN A 239 -19.83 7.77 20.07
C ASN A 239 -19.05 6.66 19.32
N LEU A 240 -17.84 6.36 19.77
CA LEU A 240 -16.96 5.38 19.15
C LEU A 240 -17.52 3.95 19.26
N THR A 241 -18.06 3.57 20.41
CA THR A 241 -18.70 2.26 20.61
C THR A 241 -19.81 2.03 19.60
N ASN A 242 -20.65 3.05 19.35
CA ASN A 242 -21.72 2.95 18.34
C ASN A 242 -21.15 2.81 16.92
N TYR A 243 -20.05 3.51 16.62
CA TYR A 243 -19.35 3.37 15.35
C TYR A 243 -18.79 1.96 15.17
N ILE A 244 -18.09 1.42 16.17
CA ILE A 244 -17.52 0.07 16.15
C ILE A 244 -18.64 -0.96 15.97
N ALA A 245 -19.69 -0.91 16.81
CA ALA A 245 -20.79 -1.87 16.75
C ALA A 245 -21.48 -1.86 15.37
N ARG A 246 -21.74 -0.68 14.81
CA ARG A 246 -22.36 -0.57 13.48
C ARG A 246 -21.43 -1.04 12.36
N SER A 247 -20.13 -0.76 12.47
CA SER A 247 -19.11 -1.22 11.54
C SER A 247 -19.01 -2.74 11.51
N LEU A 248 -19.02 -3.37 12.69
CA LEU A 248 -19.01 -4.83 12.84
C LEU A 248 -20.28 -5.45 12.27
N LEU A 249 -21.46 -4.91 12.55
CA LEU A 249 -22.71 -5.41 11.97
C LEU A 249 -22.73 -5.38 10.45
N GLU A 250 -22.20 -4.32 9.85
CA GLU A 250 -22.19 -4.13 8.38
C GLU A 250 -21.11 -4.97 7.69
N THR A 251 -19.92 -5.10 8.29
CA THR A 251 -18.72 -5.61 7.61
C THR A 251 -18.02 -6.76 8.31
N GLY A 252 -18.49 -7.19 9.48
CA GLY A 252 -17.93 -8.29 10.28
C GLY A 252 -18.30 -9.69 9.77
N GLY A 253 -19.05 -9.78 8.67
CA GLY A 253 -19.41 -11.06 8.06
C GLY A 253 -20.49 -11.83 8.83
N PHE A 254 -21.27 -11.14 9.68
CA PHE A 254 -22.46 -11.72 10.29
C PHE A 254 -23.46 -12.10 9.19
N ARG A 255 -23.84 -13.38 9.14
CA ARG A 255 -24.93 -13.83 8.27
C ARG A 255 -26.25 -13.64 9.03
N PRO A 256 -27.17 -12.77 8.55
CA PRO A 256 -28.50 -12.74 9.14
C PRO A 256 -29.09 -14.15 9.00
N HIS A 257 -29.48 -14.75 10.11
CA HIS A 257 -30.33 -15.93 10.07
C HIS A 257 -31.69 -15.46 9.55
N LEU A 258 -31.92 -15.65 8.25
CA LEU A 258 -33.23 -15.41 7.66
C LEU A 258 -34.15 -16.52 8.18
N HIS A 259 -35.16 -16.14 8.97
CA HIS A 259 -36.16 -17.04 9.56
C HIS A 259 -35.56 -18.17 10.43
N PRO A 260 -35.05 -17.87 11.64
CA PRO A 260 -34.55 -18.91 12.56
C PRO A 260 -35.66 -19.80 13.15
N GLU A 261 -36.93 -19.49 12.90
CA GLU A 261 -38.10 -20.18 13.47
C GLU A 261 -39.10 -20.72 12.42
N LEU A 262 -38.65 -20.98 11.18
CA LEU A 262 -39.41 -21.77 10.20
C LEU A 262 -38.78 -23.15 9.99
#